data_AF-A0A955YQ63-F1
#
_entry.id   AF-A0A955YQ63-F1
#
_cell.length_a   1.000
_cell.length_b   1.000
_cell.length_c   1.000
_cell.angle_alpha   90.00
_cell.angle_beta   90.00
_cell.angle_gamma   90.00
#
_symmetry.space_group_name_H-M   'P 1'
#
loop_
_entity.id
_entity.type
_entity.pdbx_description
1 polymer ?
#
loop_
_entity_poly.entity_id
_entity_poly.type
_entity_poly.pdbx_seq_one_letter_code
_entity_poly.pdbx_strand_id
1 'polypeptide(L)'
;MQRDAITLRGRVLYLTDDVAWIRRQLAGETVPKPLDLPLRNAISTDEITPGWVCFHYDETLGRYCLVGLAGGAITEDAIRDGGFDVIVSGRSKGCGSSRETAPFSELSAGV
;
A
#
# COMPACT_ATOMS: atom_id res chain seq x y z
N MET A 1 14.49 12.05 23.92
CA MET A 1 13.25 12.00 23.13
C MET A 1 12.46 10.78 23.60
N GLN A 2 11.30 10.99 24.22
CA GLN A 2 10.43 9.91 24.66
C GLN A 2 9.79 9.29 23.41
N ARG A 3 9.80 7.96 23.31
CA ARG A 3 9.17 7.25 22.18
C ARG A 3 7.72 6.97 22.59
N ASP A 4 6.78 7.47 21.79
CA ASP A 4 5.38 7.11 21.95
C ASP A 4 5.16 5.67 21.52
N ALA A 5 4.32 4.94 22.26
CA ALA A 5 3.92 3.59 21.91
C ALA A 5 2.82 3.63 20.84
N ILE A 6 3.01 2.91 19.74
CA ILE A 6 2.00 2.74 18.69
C ILE A 6 1.30 1.41 18.92
N THR A 7 -0.03 1.40 18.84
CA THR A 7 -0.83 0.17 18.91
C THR A 7 -1.35 -0.15 17.52
N LEU A 8 -0.97 -1.30 16.98
CA LEU A 8 -1.48 -1.82 15.70
C LEU A 8 -2.64 -2.78 15.99
N ARG A 9 -3.80 -2.54 15.39
CA ARG A 9 -5.03 -3.34 15.53
C ARG A 9 -5.59 -3.83 14.19
N GLY A 10 -5.23 -3.17 13.10
CA GLY A 10 -5.60 -3.52 11.74
C GLY A 10 -4.81 -4.70 11.19
N ARG A 11 -5.14 -5.04 9.95
CA ARG A 11 -4.56 -6.16 9.21
C ARG A 11 -3.19 -5.81 8.63
N VAL A 12 -2.44 -6.83 8.23
CA VAL A 12 -1.20 -6.65 7.46
C VAL A 12 -1.48 -6.92 6.00
N LEU A 13 -1.13 -5.98 5.12
CA LEU A 13 -1.15 -6.15 3.67
C LEU A 13 0.23 -6.59 3.18
N TYR A 14 0.35 -7.83 2.74
CA TYR A 14 1.53 -8.35 2.07
C TYR A 14 1.44 -8.09 0.56
N LEU A 15 2.36 -7.28 0.04
CA LEU A 15 2.52 -7.03 -1.39
C LEU A 15 3.45 -8.11 -1.97
N THR A 16 2.87 -9.09 -2.65
CA THR A 16 3.58 -10.19 -3.33
C THR A 16 3.60 -9.97 -4.84
N ASP A 17 4.47 -10.68 -5.56
CA ASP A 17 4.39 -10.71 -7.03
C ASP A 17 3.13 -11.46 -7.54
N ASP A 18 2.51 -12.31 -6.71
CA ASP A 18 1.22 -12.93 -7.00
C ASP A 18 0.06 -11.96 -6.75
N VAL A 19 -0.59 -11.51 -7.83
CA VAL A 19 -1.74 -10.60 -7.78
C VAL A 19 -2.99 -11.25 -7.16
N ALA A 20 -3.18 -12.57 -7.32
CA ALA A 20 -4.31 -13.26 -6.71
C ALA A 20 -4.22 -13.23 -5.18
N TRP A 21 -3.01 -13.32 -4.64
CA TRP A 21 -2.76 -13.18 -3.22
C TRP A 21 -3.11 -11.80 -2.68
N ILE A 22 -2.79 -10.74 -3.43
CA ILE A 22 -3.18 -9.37 -3.07
C ILE A 22 -4.71 -9.25 -3.06
N ARG A 23 -5.39 -9.74 -4.10
CA ARG A 23 -6.87 -9.70 -4.20
C ARG A 23 -7.58 -10.37 -3.03
N ARG A 24 -7.08 -11.51 -2.57
CA ARG A 24 -7.65 -12.22 -1.40
C ARG A 24 -7.63 -11.37 -0.13
N GLN A 25 -6.50 -10.70 0.14
CA GLN A 25 -6.37 -9.79 1.29
C GLN A 25 -7.34 -8.62 1.19
N LEU A 26 -7.43 -7.98 0.01
CA LEU A 26 -8.34 -6.88 -0.25
C LEU A 26 -9.81 -7.30 -0.08
N ALA A 27 -10.16 -8.53 -0.43
CA ALA A 27 -11.49 -9.10 -0.23
C ALA A 27 -11.85 -9.42 1.23
N GLY A 28 -11.00 -9.05 2.20
CA GLY A 28 -11.26 -9.26 3.62
C GLY A 28 -10.68 -10.57 4.18
N GLU A 29 -10.08 -11.42 3.34
CA GLU A 29 -9.55 -12.70 3.80
C GLU A 29 -8.35 -12.51 4.72
N THR A 30 -8.36 -13.19 5.87
CA THR A 30 -7.19 -13.26 6.76
C THR A 30 -6.25 -14.34 6.23
N VAL A 31 -5.30 -13.93 5.40
CA VAL A 31 -4.28 -14.84 4.88
C VAL A 31 -3.08 -14.93 5.84
N PRO A 32 -2.49 -16.12 6.06
CA PRO A 32 -1.26 -16.24 6.82
C PRO A 32 -0.12 -15.52 6.11
N LYS A 33 0.98 -15.21 6.81
CA LYS A 33 2.19 -14.67 6.16
C LYS A 33 2.59 -15.54 4.95
N PRO A 34 2.84 -14.95 3.77
CA PRO A 34 3.23 -15.70 2.58
C PRO A 34 4.67 -16.21 2.71
N LEU A 35 4.87 -17.38 3.32
CA LEU A 35 6.20 -17.94 3.54
C LEU A 35 6.90 -18.33 2.23
N ASP A 36 6.12 -18.75 1.23
CA ASP A 36 6.64 -19.30 -0.03
C ASP A 36 6.44 -18.38 -1.25
N LEU A 37 5.85 -17.18 -1.06
CA LEU A 37 5.66 -16.22 -2.16
C LEU A 37 6.67 -15.07 -2.07
N PRO A 38 7.30 -14.70 -3.20
CA PRO A 38 8.18 -13.53 -3.23
C PRO A 38 7.38 -12.25 -2.95
N LEU A 39 7.93 -11.43 -2.05
CA LEU A 39 7.46 -10.07 -1.83
C LEU A 39 7.87 -9.18 -2.99
N ARG A 40 6.97 -8.27 -3.38
CA ARG A 40 7.16 -7.33 -4.47
C ARG A 40 8.28 -6.36 -4.14
N ASN A 41 9.36 -6.42 -4.91
CA ASN A 41 10.49 -5.49 -4.82
C ASN A 41 10.27 -4.28 -5.73
N ALA A 42 11.05 -3.22 -5.50
CA ALA A 42 11.19 -2.07 -6.38
C ALA A 42 9.85 -1.41 -6.78
N ILE A 43 8.91 -1.32 -5.85
CA ILE A 43 7.65 -0.60 -6.05
C ILE A 43 7.98 0.88 -6.22
N SER A 44 7.70 1.41 -7.40
CA SER A 44 7.99 2.79 -7.76
C SER A 44 7.00 3.79 -7.17
N THR A 45 7.37 5.07 -7.10
CA THR A 45 6.42 6.12 -6.74
C THR A 45 5.27 6.28 -7.74
N ASP A 46 5.44 5.84 -9.00
CA ASP A 46 4.35 5.71 -9.98
C ASP A 46 3.37 4.59 -9.64
N GLU A 47 3.84 3.46 -9.12
CA GLU A 47 2.98 2.37 -8.66
C GLU A 47 2.22 2.77 -7.37
N ILE A 48 2.82 3.59 -6.51
CA ILE A 48 2.17 4.09 -5.28
C ILE A 48 1.16 5.19 -5.60
N THR A 49 1.55 6.18 -6.40
CA THR A 49 0.71 7.31 -6.84
C THR A 49 1.03 7.63 -8.31
N PRO A 50 0.25 7.11 -9.28
CA PRO A 50 0.40 7.46 -10.68
C PRO A 50 0.33 8.97 -10.91
N GLY A 51 0.88 9.45 -12.03
CA GLY A 51 0.97 10.89 -12.30
C GLY A 51 -0.35 11.66 -12.18
N TRP A 52 -1.48 11.07 -12.55
CA TRP A 52 -2.80 11.70 -12.42
C TRP A 52 -3.26 11.83 -10.96
N VAL A 53 -2.85 10.93 -10.07
CA VAL A 53 -3.13 10.99 -8.63
C VAL A 53 -2.38 12.16 -7.99
N CYS A 54 -1.22 12.54 -8.54
CA CYS A 54 -0.38 13.61 -8.00
C CYS A 54 -0.97 15.02 -8.16
N PHE A 55 -2.14 15.17 -8.79
CA PHE A 55 -2.89 16.43 -8.85
C PHE A 55 -3.80 16.66 -7.63
N HIS A 56 -3.85 15.72 -6.68
CA HIS A 56 -4.47 15.93 -5.38
C HIS A 56 -3.45 16.44 -4.36
N TYR A 57 -3.89 17.38 -3.51
CA TYR A 57 -3.05 18.05 -2.50
C TYR A 57 -3.58 17.84 -1.08
N ASP A 58 -4.49 16.89 -0.89
CA ASP A 58 -5.17 16.58 0.36
C ASP A 58 -5.29 15.06 0.57
N GLU A 59 -6.07 14.67 1.58
CA GLU A 59 -6.31 13.27 1.96
C GLU A 59 -7.01 12.45 0.87
N THR A 60 -7.45 13.06 -0.24
CA THR A 60 -7.93 12.34 -1.44
C THR A 60 -6.85 11.41 -1.99
N LEU A 61 -5.56 11.73 -1.80
CA LEU A 61 -4.44 10.86 -2.18
C LEU A 61 -4.58 9.45 -1.61
N GLY A 62 -5.11 9.32 -0.39
CA GLY A 62 -5.29 8.02 0.27
C GLY A 62 -6.32 7.12 -0.42
N ARG A 63 -7.28 7.69 -1.16
CA ARG A 63 -8.26 6.93 -1.95
C ARG A 63 -7.59 6.18 -3.10
N TYR A 64 -6.43 6.66 -3.55
CA TYR A 64 -5.71 6.12 -4.70
C TYR A 64 -4.35 5.54 -4.33
N CYS A 65 -4.15 5.19 -3.05
CA CYS A 65 -2.93 4.55 -2.58
C CYS A 65 -2.70 3.20 -3.30
N LEU A 66 -1.52 3.02 -3.91
CA LEU A 66 -1.06 1.81 -4.60
C LEU A 66 -1.87 1.41 -5.85
N VAL A 67 -2.71 2.27 -6.42
CA VAL A 67 -3.56 1.92 -7.58
C VAL A 67 -2.78 1.64 -8.87
N GLY A 68 -1.53 2.09 -8.95
CA GLY A 68 -0.64 1.78 -10.08
C GLY A 68 -0.03 0.37 -10.00
N LEU A 69 -0.12 -0.28 -8.85
CA LEU A 69 0.46 -1.60 -8.60
C LEU A 69 -0.48 -2.74 -9.03
N ALA A 70 0.09 -3.93 -9.22
CA ALA A 70 -0.65 -5.19 -9.35
C ALA A 70 -1.66 -5.24 -10.51
N GLY A 71 -1.41 -4.49 -11.59
CA GLY A 71 -2.24 -4.51 -12.80
C GLY A 71 -3.70 -4.10 -12.55
N GLY A 72 -3.92 -3.14 -11.64
CA GLY A 72 -5.26 -2.63 -11.31
C GLY A 72 -6.05 -3.50 -10.33
N ALA A 73 -5.38 -4.42 -9.62
CA ALA A 73 -6.03 -5.17 -8.54
C ALA A 73 -6.35 -4.32 -7.31
N ILE A 74 -5.58 -3.25 -7.07
CA ILE A 74 -5.85 -2.26 -6.02
C ILE A 74 -6.66 -1.14 -6.66
N THR A 75 -7.93 -1.02 -6.27
CA THR A 75 -8.85 -0.01 -6.80
C THR A 75 -8.96 1.19 -5.87
N GLU A 76 -9.73 2.20 -6.29
CA GLU A 76 -10.14 3.31 -5.42
C GLU A 76 -10.65 2.79 -4.07
N ASP A 77 -10.21 3.43 -2.99
CA ASP A 77 -10.50 3.14 -1.59
C ASP A 77 -10.10 1.75 -1.08
N ALA A 78 -9.49 0.87 -1.91
CA ALA A 78 -9.20 -0.52 -1.53
C ALA A 78 -8.24 -0.66 -0.34
N ILE A 79 -7.27 0.24 -0.20
CA ILE A 79 -6.36 0.25 0.97
C ILE A 79 -7.06 0.83 2.20
N ARG A 80 -7.79 1.94 2.01
CA ARG A 80 -8.52 2.66 3.05
C ARG A 80 -9.59 1.78 3.72
N ASP A 81 -10.40 1.11 2.91
CA ASP A 81 -11.48 0.24 3.38
C ASP A 81 -10.96 -1.13 3.82
N GLY A 82 -9.71 -1.44 3.49
CA GLY A 82 -9.05 -2.68 3.85
C GLY A 82 -8.75 -2.80 5.35
N GLY A 83 -8.76 -1.71 6.12
CA GLY A 83 -8.45 -1.74 7.55
C GLY A 83 -7.07 -2.33 7.83
N PHE A 84 -6.09 -1.96 7.01
CA PHE A 84 -4.69 -2.35 7.17
C PHE A 84 -3.95 -1.30 7.99
N ASP A 85 -3.11 -1.74 8.93
CA ASP A 85 -2.22 -0.85 9.68
C ASP A 85 -0.76 -0.98 9.21
N VAL A 86 -0.46 -2.00 8.40
CA VAL A 86 0.91 -2.33 7.99
C VAL A 86 0.92 -2.80 6.55
N ILE A 87 1.78 -2.20 5.73
CA ILE A 87 2.16 -2.70 4.41
C ILE A 87 3.53 -3.39 4.51
N VAL A 88 3.62 -4.62 4.01
CA VAL A 88 4.86 -5.38 3.91
C VAL A 88 5.20 -5.60 2.44
N SER A 89 6.30 -5.03 2.00
CA SER A 89 6.86 -5.18 0.65
C SER A 89 8.23 -5.83 0.67
N GLY A 90 8.77 -6.10 -0.52
CA GLY A 90 10.18 -6.41 -0.71
C GLY A 90 11.07 -5.17 -0.58
N ARG A 91 12.30 -5.29 -1.09
CA ARG A 91 13.32 -4.24 -1.07
C ARG A 91 12.94 -3.07 -1.98
N SER A 92 13.43 -1.87 -1.62
CA SER A 92 13.39 -0.66 -2.46
C SER A 92 11.97 -0.17 -2.82
N LYS A 93 11.01 -0.25 -1.90
CA LYS A 93 9.71 0.44 -2.03
C LYS A 93 9.92 1.96 -2.04
N GLY A 94 9.20 2.66 -2.91
CA GLY A 94 9.34 4.10 -3.13
C GLY A 94 10.50 4.48 -4.04
N CYS A 95 10.93 3.57 -4.94
CA CYS A 95 11.99 3.89 -5.90
C CYS A 95 11.48 4.79 -7.05
N GLY A 96 12.41 5.32 -7.85
CA GLY A 96 12.10 6.20 -8.98
C GLY A 96 12.09 7.67 -8.59
N SER A 97 11.20 8.46 -9.19
CA SER A 97 11.13 9.91 -8.94
C SER A 97 10.71 10.23 -7.50
N SER A 98 11.31 11.26 -6.91
CA SER A 98 10.88 11.77 -5.61
C SER A 98 9.45 12.32 -5.71
N ARG A 99 8.54 11.82 -4.86
CA ARG A 99 7.15 12.27 -4.77
C ARG A 99 6.67 12.20 -3.33
N GLU A 100 6.33 13.33 -2.76
CA GLU A 100 5.78 13.43 -1.39
C GLU A 100 4.36 12.84 -1.32
N THR A 101 3.67 12.80 -2.46
CA THR A 101 2.35 12.17 -2.60
C THR A 101 2.36 10.68 -2.29
N ALA A 102 3.48 9.98 -2.50
CA ALA A 102 3.59 8.55 -2.25
C ALA A 102 3.50 8.18 -0.75
N PRO A 103 4.33 8.71 0.17
CA PRO A 103 4.14 8.45 1.60
C PRO A 103 2.87 9.12 2.14
N PHE A 104 2.42 10.25 1.57
CA PHE A 104 1.21 10.91 2.05
C PHE A 104 -0.07 10.14 1.68
N SER A 105 -0.10 9.42 0.55
CA SER A 105 -1.22 8.54 0.21
C SER A 105 -1.32 7.35 1.15
N GLU A 106 -0.20 6.75 1.57
CA GLU A 106 -0.18 5.67 2.56
C GLU A 106 -0.75 6.13 3.90
N LEU A 107 -0.23 7.27 4.41
CA LEU A 107 -0.73 7.89 5.63
C LEU A 107 -2.23 8.20 5.54
N SER A 108 -2.67 8.79 4.43
CA SER A 108 -4.08 9.17 4.20
C SER A 108 -4.98 7.97 3.92
N ALA A 109 -4.42 6.79 3.65
CA ALA A 109 -5.15 5.53 3.54
C ALA A 109 -5.25 4.81 4.90
N GLY A 110 -4.61 5.34 5.95
CA GLY A 110 -4.66 4.77 7.29
C GLY A 110 -3.53 3.78 7.61
N VAL A 111 -2.46 3.77 6.81
CA VAL A 111 -1.28 2.91 7.00
C VAL A 111 -0.07 3.71 7.47
#